data_AF-A0A2R4LFP2-F1
#
_entry.id   AF-A0A2R4LFP2-F1
#
_cell.length_a   1.000
_cell.length_b   1.000
_cell.length_c   1.000
_cell.angle_alpha   90.00
_cell.angle_beta   90.00
_cell.angle_gamma   90.00
#
_symmetry.space_group_name_H-M   'P 1'
#
loop_
_entity.id
_entity.type
_entity.pdbx_description
1 polymer ?
#
loop_
_entity_poly.entity_id
_entity_poly.type
_entity_poly.pdbx_seq_one_letter_code
_entity_poly.pdbx_strand_id
1 'polypeptide(L)'
;MFLAELIEKYFVSPTLFRVIRLARIGRILRLIKGAKGIRTLLFALMMSLPALFNIGLLLFLVMFIYAIFGMSNFAYVKREVGIDDMFNFETFGNSVICLFQITTSAGWDGLLAPILNSKPPDCDPNKVNP
;
A
#
# COMPACT_ATOMS: atom_id res chain seq x y z
N MET A 1 -25.56 -32.78 -0.90
CA MET A 1 -24.59 -32.87 -2.00
C MET A 1 -24.82 -31.77 -3.03
N PHE A 2 -26.04 -31.65 -3.60
CA PHE A 2 -26.38 -30.64 -4.62
C PHE A 2 -26.21 -29.16 -4.21
N LEU A 3 -26.61 -28.79 -2.97
CA LEU A 3 -26.45 -27.41 -2.45
C LEU A 3 -24.99 -27.00 -2.25
N ALA A 4 -24.11 -27.93 -1.88
CA ALA A 4 -22.69 -27.65 -1.69
C ALA A 4 -21.98 -27.40 -3.03
N GLU A 5 -22.31 -28.19 -4.06
CA GLU A 5 -21.80 -27.99 -5.42
C GLU A 5 -22.33 -26.69 -6.06
N LEU A 6 -23.57 -26.28 -5.73
CA LEU A 6 -24.14 -25.03 -6.23
C LEU A 6 -23.46 -23.78 -5.64
N ILE A 7 -23.14 -23.81 -4.34
CA ILE A 7 -22.43 -22.72 -3.64
C ILE A 7 -20.98 -22.59 -4.14
N GLU A 8 -20.31 -23.73 -4.38
CA GLU A 8 -18.94 -23.77 -4.88
C GLU A 8 -18.83 -23.26 -6.33
N LYS A 9 -19.86 -23.53 -7.16
CA LYS A 9 -19.88 -23.12 -8.58
C LYS A 9 -20.34 -21.67 -8.80
N TYR A 10 -21.18 -21.10 -7.94
CA TYR A 10 -21.80 -19.77 -8.16
C TYR A 10 -21.45 -18.67 -7.15
N PHE A 11 -21.01 -18.99 -5.92
CA PHE A 11 -20.95 -17.99 -4.84
C PHE A 11 -19.55 -17.62 -4.33
N VAL A 12 -18.50 -18.37 -4.69
CA VAL A 12 -17.16 -18.17 -4.11
C VAL A 12 -16.12 -18.01 -5.22
N SER A 13 -15.63 -16.79 -5.41
CA SER A 13 -14.52 -16.56 -6.35
C SER A 13 -13.28 -17.35 -5.90
N PRO A 14 -12.43 -17.84 -6.83
CA PRO A 14 -11.19 -18.53 -6.49
C PRO A 14 -10.31 -17.73 -5.52
N THR A 15 -10.36 -16.39 -5.59
CA THR A 15 -9.68 -15.47 -4.68
C THR A 15 -10.24 -15.55 -3.26
N LEU A 16 -11.57 -15.54 -3.11
CA LEU A 16 -12.22 -15.65 -1.79
C LEU A 16 -11.89 -16.99 -1.12
N PHE A 17 -11.86 -18.09 -1.88
CA PHE A 17 -11.47 -19.39 -1.33
C PHE A 17 -10.02 -19.41 -0.86
N ARG A 18 -9.10 -18.75 -1.58
CA ARG A 18 -7.71 -18.57 -1.12
C ARG A 18 -7.65 -17.81 0.21
N VAL A 19 -8.44 -16.74 0.37
CA VAL A 19 -8.50 -15.95 1.62
C VAL A 19 -9.08 -16.77 2.78
N ILE A 20 -10.17 -17.52 2.58
CA ILE A 20 -10.75 -18.39 3.61
C ILE A 20 -9.74 -19.44 4.08
N ARG A 21 -8.95 -20.00 3.15
CA ARG A 21 -7.89 -20.95 3.51
C ARG A 21 -6.79 -20.33 4.39
N LEU A 22 -6.62 -19.00 4.43
CA LEU A 22 -5.67 -18.34 5.36
C LEU A 22 -6.08 -18.49 6.82
N ALA A 23 -7.37 -18.69 7.13
CA ALA A 23 -7.84 -18.86 8.51
C ALA A 23 -7.17 -20.04 9.23
N ARG A 24 -6.72 -21.08 8.49
CA ARG A 24 -5.99 -22.21 9.06
C ARG A 24 -4.64 -21.82 9.69
N ILE A 25 -4.04 -20.71 9.24
CA ILE A 25 -2.80 -20.14 9.82
C ILE A 25 -3.03 -19.71 11.27
N GLY A 26 -4.26 -19.35 11.65
CA GLY A 26 -4.62 -19.02 13.03
C GLY A 26 -4.35 -20.15 14.04
N ARG A 27 -4.22 -21.42 13.60
CA ARG A 27 -3.79 -22.52 14.48
C ARG A 27 -2.37 -22.32 15.02
N ILE A 28 -1.48 -21.68 14.24
CA ILE A 28 -0.10 -21.38 14.65
C ILE A 28 -0.08 -20.40 15.83
N LEU A 29 -1.05 -19.48 15.92
CA LEU A 29 -1.18 -18.56 17.06
C LEU A 29 -1.40 -19.29 18.39
N ARG A 30 -1.87 -20.55 18.39
CA ARG A 30 -1.99 -21.35 19.62
C ARG A 30 -0.63 -21.65 20.25
N LEU A 31 0.45 -21.71 19.46
CA LEU A 31 1.81 -21.93 19.97
C LEU A 31 2.27 -20.79 20.89
N ILE A 32 1.77 -19.57 20.66
CA ILE A 32 2.05 -18.39 21.50
C ILE A 32 1.56 -18.59 22.94
N LYS A 33 0.50 -19.40 23.15
CA LYS A 33 -0.02 -19.69 24.50
C LYS A 33 0.99 -20.45 25.37
N GLY A 34 1.84 -21.29 24.76
CA GLY A 34 2.84 -22.09 25.47
C GLY A 34 4.13 -21.33 25.77
N ALA A 35 4.43 -20.25 25.04
CA ALA A 35 5.68 -19.52 25.16
C ALA A 35 5.53 -18.25 26.02
N LYS A 36 5.78 -18.38 27.33
CA LYS A 36 5.65 -17.28 28.31
C LYS A 36 6.44 -16.03 27.93
N GLY A 37 7.67 -16.18 27.40
CA GLY A 37 8.51 -15.05 26.97
C GLY A 37 7.93 -14.26 25.79
N ILE A 38 7.46 -14.97 24.74
CA ILE A 38 6.82 -14.36 23.57
C ILE A 38 5.56 -13.60 23.99
N ARG A 39 4.77 -14.17 24.90
CA ARG A 39 3.56 -13.52 25.41
C ARG A 39 3.84 -12.18 26.09
N THR A 40 4.91 -12.08 26.87
CA THR A 40 5.31 -10.81 27.51
C THR A 40 5.66 -9.75 26.47
N LEU A 41 6.41 -10.11 25.42
CA LEU A 41 6.75 -9.19 24.32
C LEU A 41 5.51 -8.72 23.55
N LEU A 42 4.59 -9.64 23.23
CA LEU A 42 3.33 -9.29 22.56
C LEU A 42 2.43 -8.42 23.43
N PHE A 43 2.42 -8.64 24.75
CA PHE A 43 1.67 -7.80 25.68
C PHE A 43 2.23 -6.38 25.74
N ALA A 44 3.56 -6.23 25.80
CA ALA A 44 4.21 -4.92 25.71
C ALA A 44 3.89 -4.21 24.39
N LEU A 45 3.91 -4.94 23.27
CA LEU A 45 3.48 -4.41 21.96
C LEU A 45 2.03 -3.91 22.01
N MET A 46 1.10 -4.73 22.52
CA MET A 46 -0.32 -4.34 22.63
C MET A 46 -0.53 -3.10 23.49
N MET A 47 0.22 -2.96 24.59
CA MET A 47 0.17 -1.78 25.45
C MET A 47 0.68 -0.51 24.74
N SER A 48 1.58 -0.64 23.77
CA SER A 48 2.09 0.49 22.97
C SER A 48 1.18 0.88 21.80
N LEU A 49 0.24 0.01 21.39
CA LEU A 49 -0.63 0.25 20.22
C LEU A 49 -1.45 1.54 20.30
N PRO A 50 -2.04 1.95 21.45
CA PRO A 50 -2.80 3.20 21.52
C PRO A 50 -1.94 4.44 21.21
N ALA A 51 -0.70 4.46 21.72
CA ALA A 51 0.23 5.55 21.42
C ALA A 51 0.71 5.51 19.97
N LEU A 52 1.02 4.31 19.45
CA LEU A 52 1.41 4.11 18.05
C LEU A 52 0.29 4.53 17.09
N PHE A 53 -0.97 4.29 17.44
CA PHE A 53 -2.11 4.69 16.63
C PHE A 53 -2.19 6.22 16.46
N ASN A 54 -1.91 6.99 17.51
CA ASN A 54 -1.88 8.46 17.41
C ASN A 54 -0.78 8.95 16.45
N ILE A 55 0.42 8.36 16.53
CA ILE A 55 1.53 8.67 15.61
C ILE A 55 1.17 8.25 14.18
N GLY A 56 0.58 7.06 14.03
CA GLY A 56 0.12 6.53 12.74
C GLY A 56 -0.96 7.41 12.10
N LEU A 57 -1.88 7.97 12.89
CA LEU A 57 -2.92 8.88 12.41
C LEU A 57 -2.31 10.20 11.92
N LEU A 58 -1.34 10.75 12.65
CA LEU A 58 -0.61 11.94 12.24
C LEU A 58 0.17 11.68 10.94
N LEU A 59 0.88 10.55 10.85
CA LEU A 59 1.60 10.14 9.65
C LEU A 59 0.64 9.97 8.46
N PHE A 60 -0.53 9.35 8.67
CA PHE A 60 -1.55 9.19 7.65
C PHE A 60 -2.10 10.55 7.17
N LEU A 61 -2.32 11.50 8.07
CA LEU A 61 -2.72 12.85 7.71
C LEU A 61 -1.67 13.54 6.83
N VAL A 62 -0.38 13.42 7.18
CA VAL A 62 0.72 13.97 6.38
C VAL A 62 0.73 13.31 5.00
N MET A 63 0.67 11.97 4.92
CA MET A 63 0.60 11.26 3.63
C MET A 63 -0.62 11.70 2.81
N PHE A 64 -1.78 11.91 3.43
CA PHE A 64 -2.98 12.37 2.75
C PHE A 64 -2.77 13.73 2.08
N ILE A 65 -2.22 14.70 2.81
CA ILE A 65 -1.95 16.06 2.28
C ILE A 65 -0.99 15.97 1.08
N TYR A 66 0.11 15.23 1.23
CA TYR A 66 1.09 15.07 0.15
C TYR A 66 0.56 14.26 -1.03
N ALA A 67 -0.39 13.34 -0.82
CA ALA A 67 -1.02 12.59 -1.91
C ALA A 67 -1.86 13.53 -2.80
N ILE A 68 -2.67 14.41 -2.19
CA ILE A 68 -3.43 15.42 -2.92
C ILE A 68 -2.50 16.37 -3.67
N PHE A 69 -1.44 16.85 -3.00
CA PHE A 69 -0.45 17.71 -3.65
C PHE A 69 0.25 17.01 -4.81
N GLY A 70 0.65 15.75 -4.62
CA GLY A 70 1.32 14.95 -5.63
C GLY A 70 0.45 14.72 -6.87
N MET A 71 -0.84 14.43 -6.69
CA MET A 71 -1.76 14.31 -7.83
C MET A 71 -1.86 15.59 -8.65
N SER A 72 -2.12 16.71 -7.98
CA SER A 72 -2.33 17.98 -8.67
C SER A 72 -1.10 18.48 -9.44
N ASN A 73 0.10 18.08 -9.03
CA ASN A 73 1.35 18.56 -9.63
C ASN A 73 2.05 17.54 -10.52
N PHE A 74 1.96 16.25 -10.19
CA PHE A 74 2.81 15.20 -10.78
C PHE A 74 2.05 14.11 -11.53
N ALA A 75 0.72 14.20 -11.66
CA ALA A 75 -0.08 13.21 -12.38
C ALA A 75 0.38 12.97 -13.83
N TYR A 76 0.84 14.02 -14.51
CA TYR A 76 1.19 13.97 -15.94
C TYR A 76 2.69 13.98 -16.21
N VAL A 77 3.51 13.73 -15.18
CA VAL A 77 4.94 13.54 -15.36
C VAL A 77 5.18 12.35 -16.28
N LYS A 78 6.17 12.48 -17.17
CA LYS A 78 6.51 11.42 -18.11
C LYS A 78 6.89 10.16 -17.33
N ARG A 79 6.25 9.04 -17.66
CA ARG A 79 6.53 7.72 -17.07
C ARG A 79 7.94 7.28 -17.47
N GLU A 80 8.78 7.05 -16.47
CA GLU A 80 10.19 6.67 -16.57
C GLU A 80 10.58 5.89 -15.30
N VAL A 81 11.87 5.63 -15.07
CA VAL A 81 12.50 4.88 -13.95
C VAL A 81 11.57 4.38 -12.84
N GLY A 82 11.04 5.26 -11.98
CA GLY A 82 10.18 4.91 -10.84
C GLY A 82 8.71 5.32 -10.97
N ILE A 83 8.29 5.90 -12.09
CA ILE A 83 6.89 6.23 -12.37
C ILE A 83 6.36 5.29 -13.46
N ASP A 84 5.51 4.34 -13.07
CA ASP A 84 4.92 3.33 -13.96
C ASP A 84 3.39 3.29 -13.86
N ASP A 85 2.75 2.24 -14.38
CA ASP A 85 1.28 2.10 -14.42
C ASP A 85 0.66 1.91 -13.01
N MET A 86 1.44 1.45 -12.02
CA MET A 86 0.99 1.16 -10.66
C MET A 86 1.53 2.16 -9.63
N PHE A 87 2.77 2.61 -9.79
CA PHE A 87 3.45 3.59 -8.96
C PHE A 87 3.50 4.94 -9.68
N ASN A 88 2.45 5.73 -9.55
CA ASN A 88 2.35 7.07 -10.12
C ASN A 88 1.48 7.99 -9.25
N PHE A 89 1.39 9.25 -9.66
CA PHE A 89 0.54 10.26 -9.02
C PHE A 89 -0.75 10.55 -9.79
N GLU A 90 -1.22 9.65 -10.67
CA GLU A 90 -2.43 9.89 -11.48
C GLU A 90 -3.72 9.77 -10.67
N THR A 91 -3.71 8.92 -9.64
CA THR A 91 -4.87 8.69 -8.77
C THR A 91 -4.48 8.74 -7.30
N PHE A 92 -5.48 8.93 -6.44
CA PHE A 92 -5.26 9.03 -5.00
C PHE A 92 -4.65 7.76 -4.42
N GLY A 93 -5.16 6.59 -4.84
CA GLY A 93 -4.65 5.29 -4.39
C GLY A 93 -3.20 5.08 -4.77
N ASN A 94 -2.84 5.35 -6.03
CA ASN A 94 -1.46 5.21 -6.51
C ASN A 94 -0.51 6.18 -5.78
N SER A 95 -0.96 7.43 -5.55
CA SER A 95 -0.19 8.44 -4.82
C SER A 95 0.08 8.03 -3.38
N VAL A 96 -0.92 7.46 -2.69
CA VAL A 96 -0.77 6.93 -1.33
C VAL A 96 0.21 5.76 -1.30
N ILE A 97 0.17 4.86 -2.29
CA ILE A 97 1.12 3.74 -2.40
C ILE A 97 2.56 4.26 -2.59
N CYS A 98 2.76 5.26 -3.46
CA CYS A 98 4.07 5.88 -3.66
C CYS A 98 4.60 6.53 -2.37
N LEU A 99 3.76 7.29 -1.66
CA LEU A 99 4.15 7.95 -0.40
C LEU A 99 4.39 6.95 0.73
N PHE A 100 3.65 5.85 0.77
CA PHE A 100 3.90 4.76 1.71
C PHE A 100 5.29 4.14 1.49
N GLN A 101 5.70 3.96 0.23
CA GLN A 101 7.05 3.50 -0.10
C GLN A 101 8.12 4.49 0.37
N ILE A 102 7.96 5.78 0.05
CA ILE A 102 8.93 6.84 0.42
C ILE A 102 9.00 7.05 1.94
N THR A 103 7.94 6.73 2.70
CA THR A 103 7.96 6.80 4.17
C THR A 103 9.04 5.88 4.78
N THR A 104 9.41 4.81 4.07
CA THR A 104 10.54 3.93 4.44
C THR A 104 11.88 4.37 3.83
N SER A 105 11.90 5.54 3.19
CA SER A 105 13.02 6.11 2.42
C SER A 105 13.46 5.25 1.24
N ALA A 106 12.61 4.37 0.73
CA ALA A 106 12.90 3.49 -0.40
C ALA A 106 12.38 4.06 -1.73
N GLY A 107 13.20 4.02 -2.77
CA GLY A 107 12.82 4.34 -4.16
C GLY A 107 12.34 5.77 -4.42
N TRP A 108 12.63 6.71 -3.52
CA TRP A 108 12.31 8.13 -3.70
C TRP A 108 13.12 8.76 -4.84
N ASP A 109 14.32 8.26 -5.10
CA ASP A 109 15.22 8.66 -6.17
C ASP A 109 14.61 8.35 -7.55
N GLY A 110 14.02 7.17 -7.71
CA GLY A 110 13.34 6.76 -8.94
C GLY A 110 12.07 7.57 -9.21
N LEU A 111 11.35 8.01 -8.18
CA LEU A 111 10.20 8.90 -8.30
C LEU A 111 10.60 10.35 -8.59
N LEU A 112 11.76 10.80 -8.07
CA LEU A 112 12.25 12.16 -8.28
C LEU A 112 12.85 12.37 -9.66
N ALA A 113 13.57 11.39 -10.20
CA ALA A 113 14.31 11.55 -11.47
C ALA A 113 13.43 12.07 -12.63
N PRO A 114 12.22 11.52 -12.88
CA PRO A 114 11.37 12.00 -13.98
C PRO A 114 10.78 13.40 -13.71
N ILE A 115 10.62 13.79 -12.45
CA ILE A 115 10.10 15.10 -12.03
C ILE A 115 11.12 16.21 -12.31
N LEU A 116 12.42 15.90 -12.31
CA LEU A 116 13.48 16.87 -12.59
C LEU A 116 13.56 17.24 -14.09
N ASN A 117 12.98 16.42 -14.99
CA ASN A 117 13.02 16.66 -16.43
C ASN A 117 12.10 17.83 -16.82
N SER A 118 12.71 18.92 -17.32
CA SER A 118 11.99 20.19 -17.53
C SER A 118 11.88 20.64 -18.99
N LYS A 119 12.67 20.09 -19.91
CA LYS A 119 12.75 20.55 -21.32
C LYS A 119 12.97 19.38 -22.28
N PRO A 120 12.70 19.55 -23.59
CA PRO A 120 13.13 18.61 -24.62
C PRO A 120 14.67 18.45 -24.62
N PRO A 121 15.21 17.24 -24.90
CA PRO A 121 14.52 16.03 -25.37
C PRO A 121 13.89 15.17 -24.26
N ASP A 122 14.08 15.54 -22.99
CA ASP A 122 13.71 14.68 -21.86
C ASP A 122 12.19 14.67 -21.61
N CYS A 123 11.50 15.79 -21.83
CA CYS A 123 10.04 15.87 -21.79
C CYS A 123 9.45 16.71 -22.94
N ASP A 124 8.16 16.48 -23.24
CA ASP A 124 7.42 17.22 -24.25
C ASP A 124 6.38 18.13 -23.58
N PRO A 125 6.57 19.47 -23.59
CA PRO A 125 5.65 20.41 -22.96
C PRO A 125 4.31 20.54 -23.70
N ASN A 126 4.23 20.08 -24.96
CA ASN A 126 3.03 20.18 -25.79
C ASN A 126 2.22 18.88 -25.82
N LYS A 127 2.60 17.89 -25.00
CA LYS A 127 1.88 16.63 -24.89
C LYS A 127 0.46 16.88 -24.38
N VAL A 128 -0.53 16.45 -25.16
CA VAL A 128 -1.93 16.50 -24.75
C VAL A 128 -2.16 15.47 -23.65
N ASN A 129 -2.56 15.95 -22.47
CA ASN A 129 -2.88 15.11 -21.32
C ASN A 129 -4.39 14.82 -21.27
N PRO A 130 -4.80 13.61 -20.86
CA PRO A 130 -6.21 13.25 -20.68
C PRO A 130 -6.86 13.94 -19.48
#